data_AF-A0A9C8K7H4-F1
#
_entry.id   AF-A0A9C8K7H4-F1
#
_cell.length_a   1.000
_cell.length_b   1.000
_cell.length_c   1.000
_cell.angle_alpha   90.00
_cell.angle_beta   90.00
_cell.angle_gamma   90.00
#
_symmetry.space_group_name_H-M   'P 1'
#
loop_
_entity.id
_entity.type
_entity.pdbx_description
1 polymer ?
#
loop_
_entity_poly.entity_id
_entity_poly.type
_entity_poly.pdbx_seq_one_letter_code
_entity_poly.pdbx_strand_id
1 'polypeptide(L)'
;MKKFSSIVTSVLSICFLLICNHGIAQHEAFEFEFGTSTTLEKTLSETSEDQETINWINVNTVKKGWKVNDDGVLVNQGHPIGVVRSEKQYENFILHVEWKHIEAGGNSGVFAWSGANPEEGNVLPDGVEIQMLELDWVNINAKDGVQQPIAYVHGEVWGVGGVVTDPDNPRGERSKSIENRAKGKGEWNTYDVVAVDGVIKLSVNGKFVNGISKSTQKKGYLCLESEGAEIHFRNFKLIELPPGVTSEEQTAVKLE
;
A
#
# COMPACT_ATOMS: atom_id res chain seq x y z
N MET A 1 -9.57 -10.33 66.42
CA MET A 1 -8.75 -11.09 65.45
C MET A 1 -9.69 -11.52 64.34
N LYS A 2 -9.56 -11.22 63.04
CA LYS A 2 -8.43 -10.83 62.19
C LYS A 2 -8.91 -9.77 61.17
N LYS A 3 -8.05 -8.79 60.87
CA LYS A 3 -8.18 -7.89 59.72
C LYS A 3 -7.82 -8.67 58.46
N PHE A 4 -8.59 -8.55 57.38
CA PHE A 4 -8.12 -8.82 56.02
C PHE A 4 -8.01 -7.49 55.29
N SER A 5 -6.79 -7.18 54.86
CA SER A 5 -6.40 -6.01 54.09
C SER A 5 -5.90 -6.51 52.73
N SER A 6 -6.24 -5.73 51.70
CA SER A 6 -5.54 -5.57 50.42
C SER A 6 -5.44 -6.79 49.49
N ILE A 7 -5.93 -6.62 48.26
CA ILE A 7 -5.19 -6.69 46.98
C ILE A 7 -6.27 -6.66 45.88
N VAL A 8 -6.78 -5.47 45.53
CA VAL A 8 -7.50 -5.23 44.26
C VAL A 8 -7.25 -3.79 43.82
N THR A 9 -6.00 -3.45 43.50
CA THR A 9 -5.67 -2.16 42.88
C THR A 9 -4.29 -2.27 42.21
N SER A 10 -4.19 -3.00 41.09
CA SER A 10 -2.99 -2.95 40.23
C SER A 10 -3.21 -3.37 38.76
N VAL A 11 -4.36 -3.94 38.38
CA VAL A 11 -4.56 -4.40 36.99
C VAL A 11 -5.01 -3.29 36.04
N LEU A 12 -5.71 -2.26 36.53
CA LEU A 12 -6.25 -1.19 35.67
C LEU A 12 -5.18 -0.21 35.13
N SER A 13 -4.12 0.08 35.91
CA SER A 13 -3.06 1.01 35.47
C SER A 13 -2.13 0.41 34.42
N ILE A 14 -1.92 -0.91 34.42
CA ILE A 14 -1.03 -1.58 33.46
C ILE A 14 -1.65 -1.59 32.06
N CYS A 15 -2.96 -1.85 31.95
CA CYS A 15 -3.66 -1.80 30.66
C CYS A 15 -3.71 -0.38 30.06
N PHE A 16 -3.92 0.65 30.89
CA PHE A 16 -3.95 2.04 30.42
C PHE A 16 -2.56 2.52 29.94
N LEU A 17 -1.49 2.16 30.67
CA LEU A 17 -0.10 2.44 30.26
C LEU A 17 0.29 1.71 28.97
N LEU A 18 -0.14 0.47 28.78
CA LEU A 18 0.14 -0.31 27.56
C LEU A 18 -0.57 0.26 26.32
N ILE A 19 -1.83 0.69 26.45
CA ILE A 19 -2.60 1.30 25.34
C ILE A 19 -2.00 2.67 24.95
N CYS A 20 -1.65 3.51 25.93
CA CYS A 20 -0.97 4.77 25.65
C CYS A 20 0.39 4.56 24.96
N ASN A 21 1.20 3.58 25.38
CA ASN A 21 2.49 3.30 24.75
C ASN A 21 2.37 2.79 23.31
N HIS A 22 1.32 2.02 22.98
CA HIS A 22 1.12 1.54 21.61
C HIS A 22 0.74 2.67 20.65
N GLY A 23 -0.14 3.59 21.08
CA GLY A 23 -0.48 4.77 20.29
C GLY A 23 0.71 5.70 20.07
N ILE A 24 1.54 5.91 21.10
CA ILE A 24 2.74 6.77 20.98
C ILE A 24 3.76 6.17 20.00
N ALA A 25 4.00 4.86 20.03
CA ALA A 25 4.97 4.21 19.14
C ALA A 25 4.54 4.20 17.66
N GLN A 26 3.24 4.20 17.36
CA GLN A 26 2.72 4.20 15.98
C GLN A 26 2.84 5.57 15.29
N HIS A 27 2.95 6.64 16.07
CA HIS A 27 3.17 8.01 15.58
C HIS A 27 4.61 8.49 15.78
N GLU A 28 5.53 7.61 16.18
CA GLU A 28 6.94 7.94 16.21
C GLU A 28 7.43 8.21 14.79
N ALA A 29 8.05 9.37 14.57
CA ALA A 29 8.60 9.71 13.27
C ALA A 29 9.77 8.79 12.94
N PHE A 30 9.68 8.11 11.80
CA PHE A 30 10.80 7.43 11.18
C PHE A 30 10.68 7.52 9.67
N GLU A 31 11.83 7.35 9.03
CA GLU A 31 11.94 7.29 7.58
C GLU A 31 12.93 6.21 7.18
N PHE A 32 12.86 5.78 5.92
CA PHE A 32 13.82 4.89 5.31
C PHE A 32 13.83 5.05 3.79
N GLU A 33 14.96 4.69 3.20
CA GLU A 33 15.15 4.69 1.75
C GLU A 33 14.84 3.31 1.16
N PHE A 34 14.02 3.27 0.10
CA PHE A 34 13.78 2.04 -0.67
C PHE A 34 13.24 2.34 -2.06
N GLY A 35 13.80 1.67 -3.07
CA GLY A 35 13.38 1.87 -4.46
C GLY A 35 13.96 3.13 -5.08
N THR A 36 13.69 3.31 -6.37
CA THR A 36 14.26 4.39 -7.19
C THR A 36 13.20 5.06 -8.03
N SER A 37 13.42 6.33 -8.33
CA SER A 37 12.64 7.11 -9.27
C SER A 37 13.56 7.77 -10.30
N THR A 38 13.04 8.00 -11.50
CA THR A 38 13.70 8.78 -12.55
C THR A 38 12.63 9.44 -13.43
N THR A 39 13.01 10.21 -14.44
CA THR A 39 12.07 10.81 -15.40
C THR A 39 12.06 10.04 -16.72
N LEU A 40 10.98 10.17 -17.49
CA LEU A 40 10.90 9.62 -18.85
C LEU A 40 12.07 10.10 -19.73
N GLU A 41 12.40 11.39 -19.66
CA GLU A 41 13.51 11.99 -20.42
C GLU A 41 14.84 11.32 -20.08
N LYS A 42 15.17 11.20 -18.79
CA LYS A 42 16.38 10.52 -18.30
C LYS A 42 16.40 9.04 -18.67
N THR A 43 15.25 8.38 -18.67
CA THR A 43 15.14 6.96 -19.05
C THR A 43 15.43 6.74 -20.53
N LEU A 44 15.05 7.70 -21.39
CA LEU A 44 15.23 7.61 -22.84
C LEU A 44 16.60 8.12 -23.30
N SER A 45 17.33 8.86 -22.47
CA SER A 45 18.70 9.26 -22.76
C SER A 45 19.67 8.09 -22.57
N GLU A 46 20.60 7.89 -23.50
CA GLU A 46 21.67 6.86 -23.42
C GLU A 46 22.71 7.12 -22.31
N THR A 47 22.49 8.12 -21.46
CA THR A 47 23.29 8.38 -20.27
C THR A 47 22.70 7.61 -19.09
N SER A 48 23.33 6.49 -18.77
CA SER A 48 23.04 5.76 -17.54
C SER A 48 23.39 6.64 -16.33
N GLU A 49 22.54 6.63 -15.30
CA GLU A 49 22.86 6.99 -13.89
C GLU A 49 22.28 8.28 -13.28
N ASP A 50 21.05 8.68 -13.61
CA ASP A 50 20.31 9.61 -12.74
C ASP A 50 19.03 8.94 -12.19
N GLN A 51 19.22 7.99 -11.27
CA GLN A 51 18.15 7.46 -10.42
C GLN A 51 18.21 8.10 -9.04
N GLU A 52 17.08 8.61 -8.58
CA GLU A 52 16.90 9.18 -7.24
C GLU A 52 16.32 8.10 -6.34
N THR A 53 16.88 7.91 -5.14
CA THR A 53 16.29 7.02 -4.13
C THR A 53 14.98 7.59 -3.62
N ILE A 54 13.97 6.74 -3.42
CA ILE A 54 12.71 7.16 -2.82
C ILE A 54 12.82 7.07 -1.29
N ASN A 55 12.62 8.18 -0.61
CA ASN A 55 12.47 8.22 0.85
C ASN A 55 11.01 7.95 1.24
N TRP A 56 10.81 7.10 2.26
CA TRP A 56 9.52 6.69 2.79
C TRP A 56 9.37 7.18 4.22
N ILE A 57 8.25 7.84 4.51
CA ILE A 57 7.97 8.48 5.79
C ILE A 57 6.79 7.78 6.46
N ASN A 58 6.93 7.53 7.77
CA ASN A 58 5.87 6.94 8.57
C ASN A 58 4.61 7.82 8.58
N VAL A 59 3.44 7.20 8.41
CA VAL A 59 2.14 7.84 8.65
C VAL A 59 1.57 7.35 9.99
N ASN A 60 1.43 6.03 10.10
CA ASN A 60 0.81 5.39 11.26
C ASN A 60 1.22 3.92 11.38
N THR A 61 2.51 3.64 11.28
CA THR A 61 3.10 2.31 11.53
C THR A 61 4.23 2.40 12.56
N VAL A 62 5.04 1.36 12.71
CA VAL A 62 6.16 1.34 13.68
C VAL A 62 7.47 1.03 12.97
N LYS A 63 8.57 1.67 13.40
CA LYS A 63 9.89 1.51 12.79
C LYS A 63 10.33 0.06 12.69
N LYS A 64 10.08 -0.73 13.74
CA LYS A 64 10.43 -2.17 13.79
C LYS A 64 9.67 -3.02 12.76
N GLY A 65 8.56 -2.52 12.24
CA GLY A 65 7.74 -3.21 11.24
C GLY A 65 8.34 -3.16 9.84
N TRP A 66 9.31 -2.28 9.59
CA TRP A 66 9.93 -2.06 8.27
C TRP A 66 11.44 -2.26 8.34
N LYS A 67 11.97 -3.02 7.39
CA LYS A 67 13.42 -3.23 7.27
C LYS A 67 13.82 -3.50 5.83
N VAL A 68 14.77 -2.73 5.31
CA VAL A 68 15.53 -3.13 4.12
C VAL A 68 16.65 -4.07 4.56
N ASN A 69 16.69 -5.27 3.99
CA ASN A 69 17.72 -6.26 4.29
C ASN A 69 18.98 -6.08 3.41
N ASP A 70 20.01 -6.88 3.67
CA ASP A 70 21.31 -6.78 2.96
C ASP A 70 21.21 -7.11 1.45
N ASP A 71 20.14 -7.76 1.01
CA ASP A 71 19.84 -8.06 -0.40
C ASP A 71 19.03 -6.95 -1.09
N GLY A 72 18.75 -5.84 -0.40
CA GLY A 72 17.94 -4.73 -0.92
C GLY A 72 16.44 -5.03 -0.99
N VAL A 73 15.95 -6.04 -0.26
CA VAL A 73 14.52 -6.36 -0.13
C VAL A 73 13.94 -5.60 1.04
N LEU A 74 12.86 -4.85 0.81
CA LEU A 74 12.06 -4.26 1.88
C LEU A 74 11.13 -5.31 2.45
N VAL A 75 11.24 -5.54 3.75
CA VAL A 75 10.37 -6.42 4.54
C VAL A 75 9.44 -5.55 5.38
N ASN A 76 8.14 -5.81 5.25
CA ASN A 76 7.10 -5.26 6.12
C ASN A 76 6.46 -6.41 6.92
N GLN A 77 6.42 -6.31 8.25
CA GLN A 77 5.87 -7.32 9.15
C GLN A 77 4.33 -7.38 9.18
N GLY A 78 3.63 -6.39 8.62
CA GLY A 78 2.16 -6.33 8.57
C GLY A 78 1.49 -5.75 9.83
N HIS A 79 2.24 -5.39 10.88
CA HIS A 79 1.66 -4.84 12.11
C HIS A 79 2.42 -3.62 12.67
N PRO A 80 1.69 -2.59 13.16
CA PRO A 80 0.24 -2.43 13.13
C PRO A 80 -0.29 -2.19 11.70
N ILE A 81 -1.61 -2.26 11.53
CA ILE A 81 -2.22 -1.88 10.25
C ILE A 81 -2.05 -0.37 10.04
N GLY A 82 -1.61 0.02 8.85
CA GLY A 82 -1.34 1.40 8.50
C GLY A 82 -0.45 1.49 7.27
N VAL A 83 0.13 2.66 7.03
CA VAL A 83 0.96 2.89 5.85
C VAL A 83 2.25 3.67 6.17
N VAL A 84 3.22 3.53 5.27
CA VAL A 84 4.27 4.53 5.04
C VAL A 84 4.01 5.19 3.69
N ARG A 85 4.35 6.47 3.55
CA ARG A 85 4.16 7.24 2.32
C ARG A 85 5.49 7.61 1.67
N SER A 86 5.50 7.88 0.38
CA SER A 86 6.63 8.53 -0.29
C SER A 86 6.83 9.94 0.25
N GLU A 87 8.07 10.44 0.20
CA GLU A 87 8.38 11.81 0.63
C GLU A 87 7.63 12.87 -0.20
N LYS A 88 7.60 12.68 -1.52
CA LYS A 88 6.92 13.57 -2.48
C LYS A 88 5.68 12.92 -3.08
N GLN A 89 4.82 13.75 -3.65
CA GLN A 89 3.67 13.34 -4.44
C GLN A 89 4.06 13.04 -5.89
N TYR A 90 3.40 12.05 -6.49
CA TYR A 90 3.52 11.67 -7.90
C TYR A 90 2.18 11.90 -8.62
N GLU A 91 2.26 12.20 -9.92
CA GLU A 91 1.10 12.45 -10.77
C GLU A 91 1.02 11.37 -11.85
N ASN A 92 1.67 11.58 -13.00
CA ASN A 92 1.75 10.59 -14.06
C ASN A 92 3.03 9.77 -13.89
N PHE A 93 2.93 8.45 -13.88
CA PHE A 93 4.08 7.57 -13.68
C PHE A 93 3.90 6.18 -14.30
N ILE A 94 5.02 5.51 -14.54
CA ILE A 94 5.10 4.07 -14.70
C ILE A 94 5.78 3.52 -13.45
N LEU A 95 5.18 2.53 -12.78
CA LEU A 95 5.75 1.85 -11.62
C LEU A 95 5.96 0.38 -11.97
N HIS A 96 7.17 -0.11 -11.70
CA HIS A 96 7.49 -1.53 -11.64
C HIS A 96 7.76 -1.90 -10.19
N VAL A 97 7.16 -2.99 -9.71
CA VAL A 97 7.43 -3.54 -8.37
C VAL A 97 7.28 -5.05 -8.38
N GLU A 98 8.21 -5.72 -7.70
CA GLU A 98 8.08 -7.14 -7.37
C GLU A 98 7.71 -7.30 -5.90
N TRP A 99 6.74 -8.16 -5.64
CA TRP A 99 6.22 -8.39 -4.30
C TRP A 99 5.94 -9.87 -4.04
N LYS A 100 5.94 -10.26 -2.76
CA LYS A 100 5.44 -11.58 -2.33
C LYS A 100 4.96 -11.53 -0.88
N HIS A 101 3.89 -12.27 -0.59
CA HIS A 101 3.56 -12.64 0.77
C HIS A 101 4.32 -13.88 1.21
N ILE A 102 4.62 -13.96 2.50
CA ILE A 102 5.23 -15.16 3.10
C ILE A 102 4.14 -16.10 3.64
N GLU A 103 3.04 -15.53 4.11
CA GLU A 103 1.94 -16.25 4.74
C GLU A 103 0.77 -16.46 3.78
N ALA A 104 -0.03 -17.50 4.05
CA ALA A 104 -1.26 -17.76 3.32
C ALA A 104 -2.31 -16.69 3.64
N GLY A 105 -2.96 -16.15 2.61
CA GLY A 105 -3.98 -15.11 2.73
C GLY A 105 -3.46 -13.76 3.20
N GLY A 106 -2.17 -13.47 3.04
CA GLY A 106 -1.62 -12.15 3.31
C GLY A 106 -2.30 -11.05 2.49
N ASN A 107 -2.37 -9.85 3.08
CA ASN A 107 -2.97 -8.65 2.51
C ASN A 107 -2.01 -7.47 2.62
N SER A 108 -1.97 -6.63 1.57
CA SER A 108 -1.18 -5.41 1.46
C SER A 108 -1.52 -4.76 0.11
N GLY A 109 -0.93 -3.62 -0.18
CA GLY A 109 -1.15 -2.91 -1.42
C GLY A 109 -0.23 -1.72 -1.59
N VAL A 110 -0.29 -1.16 -2.80
CA VAL A 110 0.26 0.16 -3.08
C VAL A 110 -0.91 1.11 -3.31
N PHE A 111 -0.94 2.21 -2.57
CA PHE A 111 -1.92 3.27 -2.81
C PHE A 111 -1.28 4.28 -3.74
N ALA A 112 -1.95 4.60 -4.84
CA ALA A 112 -1.57 5.66 -5.75
C ALA A 112 -2.41 6.92 -5.50
N TRP A 113 -1.81 8.08 -5.74
CA TRP A 113 -2.47 9.37 -5.59
C TRP A 113 -3.13 9.56 -4.22
N SER A 114 -2.54 9.03 -3.15
CA SER A 114 -3.11 9.10 -1.80
C SER A 114 -2.89 10.49 -1.17
N GLY A 115 -3.81 10.92 -0.32
CA GLY A 115 -3.60 12.01 0.64
C GLY A 115 -2.67 11.63 1.78
N ALA A 116 -2.41 10.33 2.00
CA ALA A 116 -1.56 9.79 3.04
C ALA A 116 -1.90 10.29 4.47
N ASN A 117 -3.15 10.69 4.68
CA ASN A 117 -3.64 11.22 5.94
C ASN A 117 -4.98 10.52 6.29
N PRO A 118 -4.93 9.39 7.00
CA PRO A 118 -6.13 8.67 7.41
C PRO A 118 -7.07 9.57 8.21
N GLU A 119 -8.35 9.58 7.83
CA GLU A 119 -9.39 10.31 8.58
C GLU A 119 -9.58 9.70 9.99
N GLU A 120 -10.13 10.48 10.92
CA GLU A 120 -10.40 10.01 12.28
C GLU A 120 -11.27 8.74 12.27
N GLY A 121 -10.77 7.69 12.92
CA GLY A 121 -11.43 6.37 12.96
C GLY A 121 -11.01 5.41 11.85
N ASN A 122 -10.25 5.86 10.86
CA ASN A 122 -9.68 5.03 9.80
C ASN A 122 -8.18 4.79 10.00
N VAL A 123 -7.71 3.59 9.67
CA VAL A 123 -6.27 3.23 9.73
C VAL A 123 -5.57 3.36 8.39
N LEU A 124 -6.30 3.32 7.28
CA LEU A 124 -5.77 3.47 5.93
C LEU A 124 -6.19 4.84 5.35
N PRO A 125 -5.36 5.47 4.52
CA PRO A 125 -5.70 6.74 3.89
C PRO A 125 -6.63 6.56 2.67
N ASP A 126 -7.03 7.68 2.09
CA ASP A 126 -7.64 7.77 0.77
C ASP A 126 -6.64 7.43 -0.36
N GLY A 127 -7.12 7.35 -1.60
CA GLY A 127 -6.30 7.14 -2.80
C GLY A 127 -6.91 6.12 -3.76
N VAL A 128 -6.11 5.64 -4.71
CA VAL A 128 -6.45 4.47 -5.52
C VAL A 128 -5.62 3.28 -5.04
N GLU A 129 -6.28 2.27 -4.46
CA GLU A 129 -5.62 1.07 -3.97
C GLU A 129 -5.32 0.11 -5.13
N ILE A 130 -4.08 -0.37 -5.19
CA ILE A 130 -3.61 -1.40 -6.11
C ILE A 130 -3.28 -2.63 -5.25
N GLN A 131 -4.26 -3.51 -5.15
CA GLN A 131 -4.33 -4.57 -4.15
C GLN A 131 -3.34 -5.72 -4.40
N MET A 132 -2.69 -6.20 -3.35
CA MET A 132 -1.75 -7.31 -3.33
C MET A 132 -2.23 -8.34 -2.31
N LEU A 133 -3.06 -9.26 -2.79
CA LEU A 133 -3.64 -10.33 -1.97
C LEU A 133 -3.03 -11.68 -2.32
N GLU A 134 -2.78 -12.51 -1.30
CA GLU A 134 -2.31 -13.89 -1.49
C GLU A 134 -3.47 -14.84 -1.83
N LEU A 135 -3.21 -15.88 -2.63
CA LEU A 135 -4.21 -16.77 -3.23
C LEU A 135 -5.11 -17.49 -2.22
N ASP A 136 -4.61 -17.86 -1.03
CA ASP A 136 -5.40 -18.54 -0.01
C ASP A 136 -6.38 -17.61 0.72
N TRP A 137 -6.32 -16.28 0.50
CA TRP A 137 -7.22 -15.33 1.13
C TRP A 137 -8.69 -15.69 0.91
N VAL A 138 -9.05 -16.18 -0.29
CA VAL A 138 -10.43 -16.55 -0.61
C VAL A 138 -10.94 -17.77 0.15
N ASN A 139 -10.04 -18.66 0.55
CA ASN A 139 -10.35 -19.84 1.35
C ASN A 139 -10.47 -19.45 2.83
N ILE A 140 -9.53 -18.65 3.32
CA ILE A 140 -9.48 -18.17 4.71
C ILE A 140 -10.71 -17.30 5.02
N ASN A 141 -11.16 -16.51 4.06
CA ASN A 141 -12.31 -15.61 4.19
C ASN A 141 -13.63 -16.23 3.74
N ALA A 142 -13.72 -17.56 3.61
CA ALA A 142 -14.96 -18.24 3.28
C ALA A 142 -16.08 -17.90 4.27
N LYS A 143 -17.29 -17.65 3.75
CA LYS A 143 -18.47 -17.34 4.56
C LYS A 143 -19.46 -18.48 4.43
N ASP A 144 -19.91 -19.02 5.55
CA ASP A 144 -20.85 -20.15 5.59
C ASP A 144 -20.38 -21.36 4.76
N GLY A 145 -19.06 -21.60 4.75
CA GLY A 145 -18.43 -22.67 3.97
C GLY A 145 -18.30 -22.38 2.47
N VAL A 146 -18.70 -21.20 2.01
CA VAL A 146 -18.58 -20.76 0.62
C VAL A 146 -17.34 -19.88 0.45
N GLN A 147 -16.44 -20.32 -0.42
CA GLN A 147 -15.21 -19.59 -0.79
C GLN A 147 -15.53 -18.21 -1.37
N GLN A 148 -14.70 -17.21 -1.06
CA GLN A 148 -14.84 -15.89 -1.68
C GLN A 148 -14.50 -15.94 -3.18
N PRO A 149 -15.01 -14.99 -3.99
CA PRO A 149 -14.67 -14.93 -5.40
C PRO A 149 -13.15 -14.80 -5.62
N ILE A 150 -12.61 -15.60 -6.54
CA ILE A 150 -11.19 -15.51 -6.94
C ILE A 150 -10.79 -14.12 -7.48
N ALA A 151 -11.78 -13.32 -7.88
CA ALA A 151 -11.59 -11.95 -8.34
C ALA A 151 -10.89 -11.03 -7.32
N TYR A 152 -10.95 -11.34 -6.02
CA TYR A 152 -10.33 -10.54 -4.96
C TYR A 152 -8.79 -10.57 -5.01
N VAL A 153 -8.17 -11.69 -5.40
CA VAL A 153 -6.72 -11.91 -5.18
C VAL A 153 -5.84 -11.52 -6.37
N HIS A 154 -6.43 -11.27 -7.54
CA HIS A 154 -5.66 -11.08 -8.78
C HIS A 154 -5.52 -9.60 -9.17
N GLY A 155 -5.17 -8.74 -8.20
CA GLY A 155 -4.84 -7.34 -8.45
C GLY A 155 -6.05 -6.47 -8.74
N GLU A 156 -7.01 -6.41 -7.80
CA GLU A 156 -8.09 -5.44 -7.88
C GLU A 156 -7.55 -4.00 -7.78
N VAL A 157 -8.23 -3.05 -8.44
CA VAL A 157 -7.89 -1.63 -8.41
C VAL A 157 -9.15 -0.79 -8.22
N TRP A 158 -9.16 0.15 -7.27
CA TRP A 158 -10.32 1.02 -6.98
C TRP A 158 -9.96 2.24 -6.13
N GLY A 159 -10.80 3.27 -6.18
CA GLY A 159 -10.73 4.41 -5.27
C GLY A 159 -11.23 4.10 -3.85
N VAL A 160 -10.50 4.56 -2.84
CA VAL A 160 -10.80 4.43 -1.40
C VAL A 160 -10.83 5.78 -0.72
N GLY A 161 -11.43 5.85 0.47
CA GLY A 161 -11.44 7.07 1.29
C GLY A 161 -12.08 8.28 0.60
N GLY A 162 -13.12 8.05 -0.20
CA GLY A 162 -13.82 9.11 -0.94
C GLY A 162 -13.29 9.37 -2.36
N VAL A 163 -12.16 8.77 -2.75
CA VAL A 163 -11.73 8.78 -4.15
C VAL A 163 -12.67 7.93 -4.99
N VAL A 164 -13.20 8.50 -6.07
CA VAL A 164 -14.11 7.82 -6.99
C VAL A 164 -13.38 7.50 -8.29
N THR A 165 -13.61 6.30 -8.82
CA THR A 165 -13.02 5.80 -10.06
C THR A 165 -14.05 5.02 -10.89
N ASP A 166 -13.92 5.03 -12.21
CA ASP A 166 -14.67 4.16 -13.12
C ASP A 166 -13.86 2.86 -13.35
N PRO A 167 -14.33 1.67 -12.90
CA PRO A 167 -13.64 0.41 -13.12
C PRO A 167 -13.77 -0.08 -14.57
N ASP A 168 -12.66 -0.53 -15.16
CA ASP A 168 -12.67 -1.17 -16.50
C ASP A 168 -13.47 -2.49 -16.49
N ASN A 169 -13.36 -3.27 -15.41
CA ASN A 169 -13.93 -4.61 -15.28
C ASN A 169 -14.69 -4.71 -13.94
N PRO A 170 -15.93 -4.20 -13.86
CA PRO A 170 -16.59 -3.95 -12.59
C PRO A 170 -16.91 -5.22 -11.78
N ARG A 171 -16.66 -5.11 -10.48
CA ARG A 171 -17.20 -5.90 -9.37
C ARG A 171 -17.65 -4.93 -8.28
N GLY A 172 -18.74 -4.23 -8.54
CA GLY A 172 -19.08 -3.01 -7.80
C GLY A 172 -18.16 -1.87 -8.23
N GLU A 173 -17.68 -1.09 -7.26
CA GLU A 173 -16.71 0.00 -7.48
C GLU A 173 -15.30 -0.52 -7.77
N ARG A 174 -15.05 -1.79 -7.48
CA ARG A 174 -13.76 -2.45 -7.72
C ARG A 174 -13.63 -2.91 -9.15
N SER A 175 -12.49 -2.65 -9.77
CA SER A 175 -12.12 -3.30 -11.01
C SER A 175 -11.43 -4.61 -10.69
N LYS A 176 -11.89 -5.72 -11.27
CA LYS A 176 -11.28 -7.05 -11.11
C LYS A 176 -10.45 -7.43 -12.32
N SER A 177 -9.47 -8.30 -12.13
CA SER A 177 -8.71 -8.84 -13.24
C SER A 177 -9.55 -9.72 -14.17
N ILE A 178 -9.29 -9.63 -15.48
CA ILE A 178 -9.87 -10.51 -16.51
C ILE A 178 -9.10 -11.82 -16.67
N GLU A 179 -7.87 -11.91 -16.15
CA GLU A 179 -7.03 -13.11 -16.22
C GLU A 179 -6.27 -13.31 -14.89
N ASN A 180 -6.46 -14.46 -14.28
CA ASN A 180 -5.84 -14.81 -13.01
C ASN A 180 -4.35 -15.13 -13.21
N ARG A 181 -3.45 -14.27 -12.73
CA ARG A 181 -2.00 -14.40 -12.97
C ARG A 181 -1.14 -14.34 -11.73
N ALA A 182 -1.69 -14.03 -10.55
CA ALA A 182 -0.92 -13.98 -9.32
C ALA A 182 -0.45 -15.40 -8.89
N LYS A 183 0.73 -15.46 -8.32
CA LYS A 183 1.38 -16.65 -7.75
C LYS A 183 1.17 -16.69 -6.24
N GLY A 184 1.31 -17.87 -5.66
CA GLY A 184 1.05 -18.10 -4.24
C GLY A 184 2.16 -17.58 -3.31
N LYS A 185 1.95 -17.76 -2.01
CA LYS A 185 2.92 -17.40 -0.97
C LYS A 185 4.33 -17.93 -1.27
N GLY A 186 5.32 -17.10 -0.97
CA GLY A 186 6.74 -17.38 -1.21
C GLY A 186 7.21 -17.13 -2.64
N GLU A 187 6.30 -16.97 -3.61
CA GLU A 187 6.64 -16.69 -5.01
C GLU A 187 6.58 -15.20 -5.33
N TRP A 188 7.56 -14.72 -6.10
CA TRP A 188 7.56 -13.33 -6.56
C TRP A 188 6.51 -13.09 -7.65
N ASN A 189 5.64 -12.13 -7.38
CA ASN A 189 4.73 -11.49 -8.31
C ASN A 189 5.33 -10.18 -8.81
N THR A 190 4.99 -9.79 -10.03
CA THR A 190 5.37 -8.51 -10.64
C THR A 190 4.13 -7.72 -10.98
N TYR A 191 4.08 -6.47 -10.51
CA TYR A 191 3.14 -5.47 -10.98
C TYR A 191 3.88 -4.43 -11.83
N ASP A 192 3.35 -4.17 -13.02
CA ASP A 192 3.67 -2.98 -13.79
C ASP A 192 2.41 -2.11 -13.87
N VAL A 193 2.52 -0.87 -13.41
CA VAL A 193 1.41 0.08 -13.31
C VAL A 193 1.69 1.24 -14.24
N VAL A 194 0.73 1.60 -15.08
CA VAL A 194 0.78 2.81 -15.89
C VAL A 194 -0.32 3.74 -15.38
N ALA A 195 0.09 4.85 -14.77
CA ALA A 195 -0.79 5.85 -14.17
C ALA A 195 -0.68 7.15 -14.97
N VAL A 196 -1.74 7.53 -15.69
CA VAL A 196 -1.77 8.74 -16.54
C VAL A 196 -3.15 9.38 -16.49
N ASP A 197 -3.23 10.66 -16.12
CA ASP A 197 -4.44 11.49 -16.21
C ASP A 197 -5.69 10.86 -15.59
N GLY A 198 -5.55 10.26 -14.41
CA GLY A 198 -6.63 9.59 -13.69
C GLY A 198 -7.01 8.21 -14.22
N VAL A 199 -6.18 7.65 -15.10
CA VAL A 199 -6.24 6.26 -15.55
C VAL A 199 -5.11 5.47 -14.90
N ILE A 200 -5.42 4.27 -14.39
CA ILE A 200 -4.43 3.28 -13.99
C ILE A 200 -4.67 2.01 -14.80
N LYS A 201 -3.64 1.51 -15.47
CA LYS A 201 -3.62 0.15 -16.03
C LYS A 201 -2.64 -0.70 -15.25
N LEU A 202 -3.09 -1.88 -14.82
CA LEU A 202 -2.32 -2.83 -14.05
C LEU A 202 -1.99 -4.07 -14.89
N SER A 203 -0.69 -4.33 -15.00
CA SER A 203 -0.13 -5.60 -15.46
C SER A 203 0.18 -6.49 -14.27
N VAL A 204 -0.25 -7.75 -14.34
CA VAL A 204 0.10 -8.79 -13.36
C VAL A 204 0.89 -9.88 -14.05
N ASN A 205 2.15 -10.07 -13.64
CA ASN A 205 3.06 -11.07 -14.20
C ASN A 205 3.09 -11.04 -15.74
N GLY A 206 3.36 -9.84 -16.28
CA GLY A 206 3.65 -9.59 -17.69
C GLY A 206 2.43 -9.42 -18.61
N LYS A 207 1.23 -9.21 -18.07
CA LYS A 207 0.04 -8.89 -18.88
C LYS A 207 -0.84 -7.86 -18.19
N PHE A 208 -1.27 -6.83 -18.94
CA PHE A 208 -2.36 -5.95 -18.55
C PHE A 208 -3.67 -6.72 -18.43
N VAL A 209 -4.20 -6.78 -17.22
CA VAL A 209 -5.40 -7.57 -16.89
C VAL A 209 -6.44 -6.77 -16.13
N ASN A 210 -6.10 -5.55 -15.68
CA ASN A 210 -7.01 -4.72 -14.92
C ASN A 210 -6.71 -3.22 -15.06
N GLY A 211 -7.63 -2.39 -14.60
CA GLY A 211 -7.44 -0.95 -14.56
C GLY A 211 -8.69 -0.18 -14.16
N ILE A 212 -8.49 1.13 -13.96
CA ILE A 212 -9.55 2.11 -13.69
C ILE A 212 -9.35 3.35 -14.57
N SER A 213 -10.37 4.19 -14.63
CA SER A 213 -10.32 5.51 -15.26
C SER A 213 -11.06 6.56 -14.42
N LYS A 214 -10.95 7.82 -14.81
CA LYS A 214 -11.65 8.96 -14.20
C LYS A 214 -11.50 9.06 -12.68
N SER A 215 -10.31 8.73 -12.17
CA SER A 215 -10.01 8.99 -10.77
C SER A 215 -10.24 10.48 -10.44
N THR A 216 -10.96 10.74 -9.35
CA THR A 216 -11.16 12.10 -8.84
C THR A 216 -9.88 12.70 -8.28
N GLN A 217 -8.88 11.86 -7.95
CA GLN A 217 -7.56 12.25 -7.47
C GLN A 217 -6.49 11.75 -8.44
N LYS A 218 -5.66 12.64 -8.96
CA LYS A 218 -4.68 12.36 -10.02
C LYS A 218 -3.24 12.66 -9.63
N LYS A 219 -3.05 13.26 -8.45
CA LYS A 219 -1.74 13.56 -7.88
C LYS A 219 -1.78 13.37 -6.38
N GLY A 220 -0.80 12.66 -5.84
CA GLY A 220 -0.70 12.40 -4.42
C GLY A 220 0.45 11.48 -4.09
N TYR A 221 0.55 11.07 -2.84
CA TYR A 221 1.62 10.19 -2.38
C TYR A 221 1.42 8.76 -2.88
N LEU A 222 2.53 8.04 -2.97
CA LEU A 222 2.49 6.58 -2.97
C LEU A 222 2.48 6.12 -1.52
N CYS A 223 1.66 5.13 -1.17
CA CYS A 223 1.73 4.50 0.15
C CYS A 223 1.98 3.00 0.02
N LEU A 224 2.84 2.46 0.88
CA LEU A 224 2.99 1.02 1.07
C LEU A 224 2.21 0.61 2.31
N GLU A 225 1.38 -0.39 2.15
CA GLU A 225 0.46 -0.82 3.19
C GLU A 225 1.03 -1.96 4.05
N SER A 226 0.84 -1.80 5.36
CA SER A 226 0.97 -2.84 6.38
C SER A 226 -0.43 -3.33 6.73
N GLU A 227 -0.79 -4.57 6.36
CA GLU A 227 -2.16 -5.09 6.57
C GLU A 227 -2.20 -6.55 7.07
N GLY A 228 -1.56 -6.79 8.20
CA GLY A 228 -1.78 -7.99 9.01
C GLY A 228 -0.99 -9.23 8.60
N ALA A 229 -0.17 -9.17 7.55
CA ALA A 229 0.72 -10.26 7.16
C ALA A 229 2.04 -9.73 6.62
N GLU A 230 3.10 -10.54 6.73
CA GLU A 230 4.41 -10.19 6.20
C GLU A 230 4.39 -10.13 4.66
N ILE A 231 4.90 -9.03 4.10
CA ILE A 231 5.09 -8.81 2.67
C ILE A 231 6.52 -8.32 2.39
N HIS A 232 7.09 -8.83 1.31
CA HIS A 232 8.40 -8.42 0.81
C HIS A 232 8.25 -7.66 -0.50
N PHE A 233 8.99 -6.58 -0.67
CA PHE A 233 9.09 -5.82 -1.91
C PHE A 233 10.54 -5.79 -2.42
N ARG A 234 10.72 -5.82 -3.73
CA ARG A 234 12.00 -5.53 -4.38
C ARG A 234 11.78 -4.90 -5.76
N ASN A 235 12.86 -4.40 -6.34
CA ASN A 235 12.84 -3.79 -7.67
C ASN A 235 11.77 -2.70 -7.81
N PHE A 236 11.52 -1.93 -6.74
CA PHE A 236 10.58 -0.81 -6.79
C PHE A 236 11.21 0.32 -7.62
N LYS A 237 10.70 0.52 -8.83
CA LYS A 237 11.25 1.47 -9.82
C LYS A 237 10.12 2.31 -10.40
N LEU A 238 10.27 3.61 -10.30
CA LEU A 238 9.29 4.58 -10.80
C LEU A 238 9.90 5.43 -11.92
N ILE A 239 9.13 5.65 -12.98
CA ILE A 239 9.44 6.59 -14.05
C ILE A 239 8.35 7.66 -14.03
N GLU A 240 8.72 8.88 -13.64
CA GLU A 240 7.86 10.04 -13.71
C GLU A 240 7.62 10.42 -15.17
N LEU A 241 6.35 10.56 -15.54
CA LEU A 241 5.91 11.01 -16.84
C LEU A 241 5.59 12.52 -16.78
N PRO A 242 5.52 13.21 -17.94
CA PRO A 242 5.10 14.59 -17.97
C PRO A 242 3.74 14.82 -17.27
N PRO A 243 3.58 15.96 -16.58
CA PRO A 243 2.34 16.27 -15.87
C PRO A 243 1.17 16.43 -16.85
N GLY A 244 -0.03 16.13 -16.35
CA GLY A 244 -1.27 16.28 -17.08
C GLY A 244 -1.96 17.62 -16.82
N VAL A 245 -3.22 17.71 -17.24
CA VAL A 245 -4.12 18.78 -16.81
C VAL A 245 -4.78 18.33 -15.51
N THR A 246 -4.13 18.61 -14.39
CA THR A 246 -4.57 18.27 -13.03
C THR A 246 -4.92 19.54 -12.27
N SER A 247 -6.16 19.65 -11.78
CA SER A 247 -6.59 20.79 -10.96
C SER A 247 -6.12 20.64 -9.51
N GLU A 248 -6.21 21.72 -8.73
CA GLU A 248 -5.89 21.69 -7.30
C GLU A 248 -6.80 20.71 -6.55
N GLU A 249 -8.08 20.63 -6.90
CA GLU A 249 -9.04 19.70 -6.29
C GLU A 249 -8.74 18.22 -6.61
N GLN A 250 -7.97 17.96 -7.66
CA GLN A 250 -7.53 16.63 -8.06
C GLN A 250 -6.14 16.27 -7.50
N THR A 251 -5.58 17.16 -6.68
CA THR A 251 -4.28 17.01 -6.04
C THR A 251 -4.45 16.83 -4.53
N ALA A 252 -3.86 15.77 -3.99
CA ALA A 252 -3.77 15.54 -2.56
C ALA A 252 -3.17 16.77 -1.84
N VAL A 253 -3.66 17.05 -0.64
CA VAL A 253 -3.07 18.08 0.22
C VAL A 253 -1.63 17.67 0.55
N LYS A 254 -0.69 18.63 0.43
CA LYS A 254 0.70 18.40 0.83
C LYS A 254 0.78 18.31 2.35
N LEU A 255 1.43 17.25 2.82
CA LEU A 255 1.79 17.07 4.22
C LEU A 255 3.18 17.65 4.46
N GLU A 256 3.34 18.27 5.63
CA GLU A 256 4.62 18.79 6.14
C GLU A 256 5.55 17.66 6.60
#